data_AF-A0A493TWL6-F1
#
_entry.id   AF-A0A493TWL6-F1
#
_cell.length_a   1.000
_cell.length_b   1.000
_cell.length_c   1.000
_cell.angle_alpha   90.00
_cell.angle_beta   90.00
_cell.angle_gamma   90.00
#
_symmetry.space_group_name_H-M   'P 1'
#
loop_
_entity.id
_entity.type
_entity.pdbx_description
1 polymer ?
#
loop_
_entity_poly.entity_id
_entity_poly.type
_entity_poly.pdbx_seq_one_letter_code
_entity_poly.pdbx_strand_id
1 'polypeptide(L)'
;MLGKPLLGTDGEGRPPPPQHNWSRKGLLVPLQQAAEAEGALQRRVVVVGSSVLLAGPADAVHIHSARWEYLNGSISRAVVQYDEGSHYVAIHPPYVGRALFHPPNGSLLLEDLQESDSGIYKVTINLAERESLKVLLDVLKPVSRPQLWSSGLVAKATGEVLCEVVEGRVDTITWKKDGQALPRGRGFHVSGSLSILHLRAVKKSDCGSYSCNASNGISWQETSLNVTVAGLSPPLKDVLRIAVVAVVFAAVSGWGLVIPVCQSEKLRIRGELWRWLSAYTCGLVCVSSILAGTAGLLWMREEGPSIAVILPEIVLLYVIVVTFLVAANVTFQPTKLIQLKSTTDHTTQGWQNERDSSCAEKERSSRSFEMSLPNIKDPVPTC
;
A
#
# COMPACT_ATOMS: atom_id res chain seq x y z
N MET A 1 82.55 36.27 23.90
CA MET A 1 82.20 34.84 23.73
C MET A 1 80.71 34.73 24.05
N LEU A 2 79.75 34.25 23.25
CA LEU A 2 79.56 33.94 21.82
C LEU A 2 78.36 34.83 21.38
N GLY A 3 78.29 35.43 20.18
CA GLY A 3 77.73 34.79 18.98
C GLY A 3 76.34 35.38 18.57
N LYS A 4 76.38 36.51 17.82
CA LYS A 4 75.55 37.00 16.67
C LYS A 4 74.33 36.15 16.12
N PRO A 5 73.46 36.67 15.19
CA PRO A 5 72.39 37.72 15.27
C PRO A 5 71.10 37.33 14.44
N LEU A 6 70.26 38.31 14.05
CA LEU A 6 69.23 38.33 12.94
C LEU A 6 67.84 37.74 13.25
N LEU A 7 66.69 38.21 12.73
CA LEU A 7 66.16 39.36 11.98
C LEU A 7 64.62 39.18 12.03
N GLY A 8 63.82 40.24 11.84
CA GLY A 8 62.39 40.27 12.14
C GLY A 8 61.44 39.49 11.22
N THR A 9 60.15 39.52 11.55
CA THR A 9 59.06 40.06 10.71
C THR A 9 57.70 39.91 11.40
N ASP A 10 56.89 40.95 11.29
CA ASP A 10 55.52 41.08 11.79
C ASP A 10 54.54 40.11 11.14
N GLY A 11 53.50 39.71 11.88
CA GLY A 11 52.41 38.85 11.41
C GLY A 11 51.16 39.00 12.26
N GLU A 12 50.29 39.89 11.80
CA GLU A 12 48.99 40.31 12.33
C GLU A 12 48.02 39.15 12.66
N GLY A 13 47.62 39.03 13.93
CA GLY A 13 46.66 38.03 14.43
C GLY A 13 45.23 38.55 14.44
N ARG A 14 44.40 38.04 13.52
CA ARG A 14 42.96 38.29 13.39
C ARG A 14 42.15 37.46 14.42
N PRO A 15 41.04 37.98 15.02
CA PRO A 15 40.30 37.28 16.07
C PRO A 15 39.30 36.23 15.53
N PRO A 16 38.92 35.21 16.34
CA PRO A 16 37.97 34.17 15.98
C PRO A 16 36.49 34.59 16.17
N PRO A 17 35.52 33.89 15.54
CA PRO A 17 34.11 34.29 15.51
C PRO A 17 33.31 33.85 16.75
N PRO A 18 32.14 34.49 17.03
CA PRO A 18 31.38 34.26 18.25
C PRO A 18 30.47 33.02 18.17
N GLN A 19 30.52 32.19 19.21
CA GLN A 19 29.52 31.14 19.45
C GLN A 19 28.35 31.71 20.26
N HIS A 20 27.14 31.57 19.73
CA HIS A 20 25.91 31.99 20.36
C HIS A 20 25.54 31.09 21.55
N ASN A 21 25.58 31.68 22.74
CA ASN A 21 25.13 31.13 24.01
C ASN A 21 23.59 31.09 24.05
N TRP A 22 22.98 29.90 24.12
CA TRP A 22 21.61 29.74 24.60
C TRP A 22 21.63 29.21 26.03
N SER A 23 21.57 30.14 26.99
CA SER A 23 21.26 29.82 28.38
C SER A 23 19.79 29.40 28.49
N ARG A 24 19.50 28.10 28.62
CA ARG A 24 18.27 27.66 29.29
C ARG A 24 18.58 27.52 30.77
N LYS A 25 18.12 28.50 31.55
CA LYS A 25 17.93 28.37 33.00
C LYS A 25 17.05 27.15 33.25
N GLY A 26 17.66 26.05 33.69
CA GLY A 26 16.95 24.92 34.27
C GLY A 26 16.38 25.37 35.61
N LEU A 27 15.10 25.71 35.61
CA LEU A 27 14.32 25.87 36.83
C LEU A 27 14.18 24.46 37.44
N LEU A 28 15.06 24.12 38.39
CA LEU A 28 14.82 23.02 39.31
C LEU A 28 13.61 23.44 40.17
N VAL A 29 12.42 23.05 39.73
CA VAL A 29 11.25 22.99 40.60
C VAL A 29 11.54 21.87 41.60
N PRO A 30 11.68 22.15 42.90
CA PRO A 30 11.57 21.08 43.86
C PRO A 30 10.11 20.65 43.81
N LEU A 31 9.86 19.46 43.26
CA LEU A 31 8.63 18.72 43.52
C LEU A 31 8.63 18.41 45.01
N GLN A 32 8.15 19.38 45.79
CA GLN A 32 7.78 19.19 47.17
C GLN A 32 6.51 18.35 47.12
N GLN A 33 6.71 17.03 47.07
CA GLN A 33 5.67 16.06 47.30
C GLN A 33 5.25 16.24 48.76
N ALA A 34 4.31 17.16 49.00
CA ALA A 34 3.41 17.04 50.12
C ALA A 34 2.54 15.81 49.80
N ALA A 35 3.09 14.63 50.09
CA ALA A 35 2.30 13.42 50.26
C ALA A 35 1.49 13.63 51.55
N GLU A 36 0.41 14.38 51.42
CA GLU A 36 -0.73 14.24 52.30
C GLU A 36 -1.15 12.77 52.15
N ALA A 37 -0.87 11.97 53.18
CA ALA A 37 -1.12 10.53 53.17
C ALA A 37 -2.64 10.28 53.15
N GLU A 38 -3.26 10.43 51.98
CA GLU A 38 -4.48 9.72 51.66
C GLU A 38 -4.15 8.23 51.65
N GLY A 39 -4.86 7.44 52.47
CA GLY A 39 -4.64 6.00 52.59
C GLY A 39 -4.50 5.32 51.21
N ALA A 40 -3.49 4.48 51.06
CA ALA A 40 -3.11 3.88 49.77
C ALA A 40 -4.28 3.14 49.12
N LEU A 41 -4.83 3.69 48.03
CA LEU A 41 -5.84 3.01 47.21
C LEU A 41 -5.15 1.91 46.38
N GLN A 42 -5.26 0.66 46.80
CA GLN A 42 -4.67 -0.46 46.08
C GLN A 42 -5.57 -0.87 44.90
N ARG A 43 -5.03 -0.96 43.67
CA ARG A 43 -5.79 -1.48 42.52
C ARG A 43 -5.52 -2.96 42.30
N ARG A 44 -6.57 -3.75 42.07
CA ARG A 44 -6.51 -5.17 41.70
C ARG A 44 -7.37 -5.42 40.48
N VAL A 45 -6.80 -6.08 39.47
CA VAL A 45 -7.51 -6.48 38.25
C VAL A 45 -7.54 -8.00 38.19
N VAL A 46 -8.73 -8.57 38.04
CA VAL A 46 -8.96 -10.02 38.13
C VAL A 46 -10.01 -10.47 37.11
N VAL A 47 -10.04 -11.77 36.82
CA VAL A 47 -10.95 -12.36 35.83
C VAL A 47 -12.23 -12.87 36.50
N VAL A 48 -13.36 -12.77 35.81
CA VAL A 48 -14.64 -13.37 36.24
C VAL A 48 -14.48 -14.88 36.53
N GLY A 49 -15.15 -15.36 37.59
CA GLY A 49 -15.12 -16.75 38.06
C GLY A 49 -13.87 -17.14 38.85
N SER A 50 -12.90 -16.24 39.00
CA SER A 50 -11.73 -16.45 39.86
C SER A 50 -11.99 -16.00 41.30
N SER A 51 -10.99 -16.17 42.17
CA SER A 51 -11.01 -15.71 43.57
C SER A 51 -9.92 -14.66 43.81
N VAL A 52 -10.17 -13.69 44.69
CA VAL A 52 -9.22 -12.63 45.04
C VAL A 52 -9.09 -12.48 46.55
N LEU A 53 -7.85 -12.37 47.04
CA LEU A 53 -7.57 -12.01 48.42
C LEU A 53 -7.40 -10.48 48.53
N LEU A 54 -8.35 -9.84 49.21
CA LEU A 54 -8.26 -8.46 49.64
C LEU A 54 -7.52 -8.45 50.98
N ALA A 55 -6.23 -8.12 50.93
CA ALA A 55 -5.39 -8.06 52.13
C ALA A 55 -5.91 -7.00 53.11
N GLY A 56 -5.87 -7.32 54.41
CA GLY A 56 -6.09 -6.33 55.45
C GLY A 56 -4.90 -5.38 55.61
N PRO A 57 -5.02 -4.34 56.44
CA PRO A 57 -3.92 -3.46 56.81
C PRO A 57 -2.75 -4.25 57.42
N ALA A 58 -1.53 -4.01 56.94
CA ALA A 58 -0.34 -4.77 57.35
C ALA A 58 0.04 -4.57 58.82
N ASP A 59 -0.31 -3.43 59.39
CA ASP A 59 0.04 -3.03 60.75
C ASP A 59 -1.02 -3.43 61.80
N ALA A 60 -2.06 -4.15 61.39
CA ALA A 60 -3.14 -4.56 62.30
C ALA A 60 -2.67 -5.68 63.24
N VAL A 61 -2.53 -5.34 64.52
CA VAL A 61 -2.14 -6.27 65.60
C VAL A 61 -3.33 -6.39 66.57
N HIS A 62 -3.86 -7.60 66.73
CA HIS A 62 -5.05 -7.93 67.54
C HIS A 62 -6.35 -7.23 67.06
N ILE A 63 -7.14 -7.94 66.26
CA ILE A 63 -8.36 -7.43 65.63
C ILE A 63 -9.57 -7.80 66.51
N HIS A 64 -10.08 -6.83 67.26
CA HIS A 64 -11.29 -6.94 68.09
C HIS A 64 -12.57 -6.74 67.28
N SER A 65 -12.52 -5.89 66.25
CA SER A 65 -13.62 -5.72 65.30
C SER A 65 -13.10 -5.43 63.90
N ALA A 66 -13.83 -5.88 62.89
CA ALA A 66 -13.51 -5.58 61.50
C ALA A 66 -14.79 -5.41 60.68
N ARG A 67 -14.79 -4.41 59.80
CA ARG A 67 -15.89 -4.15 58.87
C ARG A 67 -15.36 -3.95 57.46
N TRP A 68 -15.75 -4.82 56.55
CA TRP A 68 -15.57 -4.63 55.11
C TRP A 68 -16.83 -4.00 54.52
N GLU A 69 -16.63 -2.97 53.71
CA GLU A 69 -17.69 -2.23 53.03
C GLU A 69 -17.41 -2.15 51.53
N TYR A 70 -18.43 -2.35 50.72
CA TYR A 70 -18.42 -2.05 49.30
C TYR A 70 -18.94 -0.64 49.08
N LEU A 71 -18.12 0.19 48.45
CA LEU A 71 -18.38 1.58 48.15
C LEU A 71 -18.67 1.74 46.65
N ASN A 72 -19.83 2.33 46.35
CA ASN A 72 -20.21 2.71 44.99
C ASN A 72 -20.79 4.13 45.01
N GLY A 73 -19.96 5.12 44.66
CA GLY A 73 -20.32 6.53 44.81
C GLY A 73 -20.58 6.91 46.27
N SER A 74 -21.81 7.31 46.57
CA SER A 74 -22.26 7.63 47.94
C SER A 74 -22.82 6.43 48.72
N ILE A 75 -23.00 5.28 48.07
CA ILE A 75 -23.59 4.10 48.69
C ILE A 75 -22.48 3.28 49.36
N SER A 76 -22.62 3.02 50.66
CA SER A 76 -21.82 2.05 51.40
C SER A 76 -22.68 0.84 51.75
N ARG A 77 -22.24 -0.37 51.39
CA ARG A 77 -22.90 -1.64 51.76
C ARG A 77 -21.93 -2.47 52.58
N ALA A 78 -22.38 -2.93 53.75
CA ALA A 78 -21.62 -3.89 54.52
C ALA A 78 -21.44 -5.20 53.73
N VAL A 79 -20.21 -5.71 53.70
CA VAL A 79 -19.84 -7.00 53.09
C VAL A 79 -19.63 -8.02 54.20
N VAL A 80 -18.77 -7.65 55.16
CA VAL A 80 -18.46 -8.43 56.36
C VAL A 80 -18.49 -7.54 57.59
N GLN A 81 -19.06 -8.05 58.68
CA GLN A 81 -18.94 -7.48 60.00
C GLN A 81 -18.51 -8.56 61.00
N TYR A 82 -17.40 -8.32 61.68
CA TYR A 82 -16.83 -9.19 62.69
C TYR A 82 -16.62 -8.41 63.98
N ASP A 83 -16.97 -9.05 65.09
CA ASP A 83 -16.72 -8.58 66.44
C ASP A 83 -16.28 -9.79 67.29
N GLU A 84 -15.16 -9.66 67.98
CA GLU A 84 -14.56 -10.73 68.78
C GLU A 84 -15.54 -11.27 69.84
N GLY A 85 -16.39 -10.40 70.41
CA GLY A 85 -17.38 -10.80 71.42
C GLY A 85 -18.55 -11.61 70.86
N SER A 86 -18.77 -11.60 69.54
CA SER A 86 -19.87 -12.31 68.89
C SER A 86 -19.55 -13.75 68.50
N HIS A 87 -18.27 -14.14 68.45
CA HIS A 87 -17.77 -15.45 68.01
C HIS A 87 -18.17 -15.90 66.58
N TYR A 88 -18.95 -15.13 65.81
CA TYR A 88 -19.31 -15.44 64.42
C TYR A 88 -19.08 -14.24 63.50
N VAL A 89 -18.87 -14.53 62.22
CA VAL A 89 -18.68 -13.51 61.18
C VAL A 89 -20.00 -13.28 60.45
N ALA A 90 -20.52 -12.06 60.49
CA ALA A 90 -21.72 -11.68 59.74
C ALA A 90 -21.33 -11.30 58.30
N ILE A 91 -21.79 -12.09 57.32
CA ILE A 91 -21.60 -11.82 55.89
C ILE A 91 -22.95 -11.39 55.32
N HIS A 92 -22.95 -10.29 54.57
CA HIS A 92 -24.18 -9.72 54.02
C HIS A 92 -24.40 -10.08 52.54
N PRO A 93 -25.65 -10.20 52.07
CA PRO A 93 -25.94 -10.37 50.66
C PRO A 93 -25.37 -9.22 49.79
N PRO A 94 -24.92 -9.47 48.56
CA PRO A 94 -24.93 -10.75 47.82
C PRO A 94 -23.66 -11.60 48.02
N TYR A 95 -22.91 -11.41 49.11
CA TYR A 95 -21.62 -12.07 49.33
C TYR A 95 -21.71 -13.37 50.14
N VAL A 96 -22.90 -13.71 50.62
CA VAL A 96 -23.17 -14.95 51.37
C VAL A 96 -22.81 -16.17 50.51
N GLY A 97 -21.99 -17.06 51.06
CA GLY A 97 -21.55 -18.29 50.37
C GLY A 97 -20.32 -18.14 49.47
N ARG A 98 -19.78 -16.93 49.31
CA ARG A 98 -18.59 -16.67 48.48
C ARG A 98 -17.55 -15.73 49.11
N ALA A 99 -17.89 -15.04 50.19
CA ALA A 99 -16.94 -14.28 51.00
C ALA A 99 -16.43 -15.13 52.16
N LEU A 100 -15.11 -15.11 52.38
CA LEU A 100 -14.43 -15.79 53.47
C LEU A 100 -13.53 -14.78 54.17
N PHE A 101 -13.87 -14.44 55.41
CA PHE A 101 -13.09 -13.51 56.23
C PHE A 101 -12.07 -14.25 57.07
N HIS A 102 -10.87 -13.69 57.18
CA HIS A 102 -9.80 -14.22 58.03
C HIS A 102 -9.54 -13.27 59.22
N PRO A 103 -10.14 -13.54 60.40
CA PRO A 103 -10.02 -12.66 61.57
C PRO A 103 -8.58 -12.33 62.00
N PRO A 104 -7.60 -13.26 61.99
CA PRO A 104 -6.25 -12.96 62.47
C PRO A 104 -5.52 -11.82 61.75
N ASN A 105 -5.83 -11.55 60.47
CA ASN A 105 -5.16 -10.52 59.68
C ASN A 105 -6.14 -9.56 58.97
N GLY A 106 -7.45 -9.69 59.23
CA GLY A 106 -8.48 -8.83 58.67
C GLY A 106 -8.70 -8.95 57.16
N SER A 107 -8.09 -9.95 56.51
CA SER A 107 -8.22 -10.14 55.06
C SER A 107 -9.54 -10.77 54.67
N LEU A 108 -9.98 -10.47 53.46
CA LEU A 108 -11.22 -10.98 52.87
C LEU A 108 -10.88 -11.71 51.57
N LEU A 109 -11.13 -13.00 51.53
CA LEU A 109 -11.12 -13.78 50.29
C LEU A 109 -12.52 -13.73 49.70
N LEU A 110 -12.63 -13.29 48.45
CA LEU A 110 -13.87 -13.30 47.69
C LEU A 110 -13.73 -14.28 46.53
N GLU A 111 -14.59 -15.29 46.51
CA GLU A 111 -14.63 -16.37 45.51
C GLU A 111 -15.73 -16.12 44.47
N ASP A 112 -15.64 -16.85 43.35
CA ASP A 112 -16.59 -16.77 42.23
C ASP A 112 -16.95 -15.32 41.85
N LEU A 113 -15.91 -14.58 41.47
CA LEU A 113 -16.03 -13.16 41.18
C LEU A 113 -16.92 -12.89 39.98
N GLN A 114 -17.81 -11.93 40.13
CA GLN A 114 -18.71 -11.45 39.09
C GLN A 114 -18.30 -10.05 38.65
N GLU A 115 -18.66 -9.67 37.43
CA GLU A 115 -18.36 -8.33 36.90
C GLU A 115 -18.96 -7.21 37.78
N SER A 116 -20.12 -7.48 38.42
CA SER A 116 -20.79 -6.60 39.38
C SER A 116 -20.03 -6.40 40.69
N ASP A 117 -19.03 -7.23 40.99
CA ASP A 117 -18.20 -7.07 42.19
C ASP A 117 -17.14 -5.98 42.01
N SER A 118 -16.99 -5.45 40.80
CA SER A 118 -16.11 -4.32 40.53
C SER A 118 -16.53 -3.09 41.35
N GLY A 119 -15.55 -2.44 41.97
CA GLY A 119 -15.78 -1.27 42.82
C GLY A 119 -14.73 -1.12 43.89
N ILE A 120 -14.99 -0.23 44.85
CA ILE A 120 -14.04 0.07 45.92
C ILE A 120 -14.47 -0.67 47.17
N TYR A 121 -13.60 -1.52 47.70
CA TYR A 121 -13.77 -2.17 48.99
C TYR A 121 -12.97 -1.43 50.04
N LYS A 122 -13.57 -1.14 51.18
CA LYS A 122 -12.94 -0.47 52.31
C LYS A 122 -12.99 -1.38 53.53
N VAL A 123 -11.86 -1.56 54.19
CA VAL A 123 -11.81 -2.25 55.49
C VAL A 123 -11.54 -1.25 56.60
N THR A 124 -12.34 -1.35 57.66
CA THR A 124 -12.17 -0.59 58.90
C THR A 124 -11.93 -1.59 60.03
N ILE A 125 -10.78 -1.50 60.68
CA ILE A 125 -10.38 -2.38 61.79
C ILE A 125 -10.50 -1.60 63.10
N ASN A 126 -10.98 -2.25 64.16
CA ASN A 126 -11.08 -1.69 65.51
C ASN A 126 -11.78 -0.32 65.56
N LEU A 127 -12.75 -0.09 64.65
CA LEU A 127 -13.46 1.17 64.46
C LEU A 127 -12.56 2.39 64.16
N ALA A 128 -11.31 2.17 63.74
CA ALA A 128 -10.36 3.22 63.39
C ALA A 128 -10.55 3.68 61.92
N GLU A 129 -11.48 4.61 61.69
CA GLU A 129 -11.81 5.08 60.34
C GLU A 129 -10.64 5.77 59.60
N ARG A 130 -9.76 6.44 60.35
CA ARG A 130 -8.63 7.21 59.80
C ARG A 130 -7.52 6.32 59.22
N GLU A 131 -7.54 5.04 59.53
CA GLU A 131 -6.57 4.02 59.09
C GLU A 131 -7.19 2.99 58.12
N SER A 132 -8.36 3.32 57.54
CA SER A 132 -9.06 2.41 56.65
C SER A 132 -8.32 2.22 55.32
N LEU A 133 -8.09 0.94 54.95
CA LEU A 133 -7.50 0.57 53.67
C LEU A 133 -8.60 0.47 52.61
N LYS A 134 -8.34 1.06 51.44
CA LYS A 134 -9.24 1.00 50.27
C LYS A 134 -8.60 0.20 49.15
N VAL A 135 -9.38 -0.68 48.53
CA VAL A 135 -8.97 -1.51 47.40
C VAL A 135 -9.95 -1.31 46.25
N LEU A 136 -9.46 -0.84 45.11
CA LEU A 136 -10.21 -0.79 43.86
C LEU A 136 -10.08 -2.15 43.15
N LEU A 137 -11.18 -2.90 43.11
CA LEU A 137 -11.31 -4.17 42.41
C LEU A 137 -11.94 -3.94 41.03
N ASP A 138 -11.28 -4.39 39.97
CA ASP A 138 -11.76 -4.35 38.59
C ASP A 138 -11.87 -5.80 38.08
N VAL A 139 -13.09 -6.34 38.02
CA VAL A 139 -13.37 -7.71 37.60
C VAL A 139 -13.75 -7.71 36.13
N LEU A 140 -12.90 -8.29 35.28
CA LEU A 140 -13.04 -8.24 33.84
C LEU A 140 -13.40 -9.60 33.25
N LYS A 141 -14.23 -9.59 32.20
CA LYS A 141 -14.38 -10.73 31.29
C LYS A 141 -13.25 -10.73 30.26
N PRO A 142 -12.75 -11.90 29.84
CA PRO A 142 -11.80 -11.97 28.74
C PRO A 142 -12.37 -11.34 27.46
N VAL A 143 -11.50 -10.70 26.69
CA VAL A 143 -11.87 -10.12 25.39
C VAL A 143 -12.14 -11.27 24.42
N SER A 144 -13.28 -11.20 23.73
CA SER A 144 -13.61 -12.12 22.64
C SER A 144 -12.80 -11.83 21.37
N ARG A 145 -12.80 -12.76 20.41
CA ARG A 145 -12.11 -12.56 19.14
C ARG A 145 -12.78 -11.41 18.36
N PRO A 146 -12.01 -10.38 17.94
CA PRO A 146 -12.56 -9.27 17.18
C PRO A 146 -13.13 -9.72 15.84
N GLN A 147 -14.23 -9.10 15.43
CA GLN A 147 -14.79 -9.22 14.10
C GLN A 147 -14.38 -8.00 13.27
N LEU A 148 -13.99 -8.24 12.02
CA LEU A 148 -13.49 -7.21 11.11
C LEU A 148 -14.38 -7.11 9.88
N TRP A 149 -14.74 -5.88 9.53
CA TRP A 149 -15.46 -5.56 8.30
C TRP A 149 -14.76 -4.43 7.56
N SER A 150 -14.68 -4.54 6.25
CA SER A 150 -14.21 -3.46 5.39
C SER A 150 -15.35 -2.97 4.50
N SER A 151 -15.48 -1.65 4.38
CA SER A 151 -16.24 -1.08 3.27
C SER A 151 -15.49 -1.38 1.97
N GLY A 152 -16.20 -1.64 0.88
CA GLY A 152 -15.57 -1.79 -0.45
C GLY A 152 -14.68 -0.57 -0.75
N LEU A 153 -13.37 -0.77 -0.65
CA LEU A 153 -12.40 0.32 -0.77
C LEU A 153 -12.20 0.68 -2.22
N VAL A 154 -12.51 1.92 -2.59
CA VAL A 154 -12.32 2.42 -3.95
C VAL A 154 -11.12 3.36 -3.99
N ALA A 155 -10.26 3.22 -5.01
CA ALA A 155 -9.11 4.10 -5.18
C ALA A 155 -9.52 5.59 -5.18
N LYS A 156 -8.74 6.43 -4.49
CA LYS A 156 -8.96 7.88 -4.26
C LYS A 156 -10.17 8.23 -3.38
N ALA A 157 -11.00 7.27 -2.98
CA ALA A 157 -12.06 7.47 -2.01
C ALA A 157 -11.54 7.34 -0.57
N THR A 158 -12.40 7.64 0.40
CA THR A 158 -12.20 7.26 1.80
C THR A 158 -12.86 5.90 2.01
N GLY A 159 -12.16 4.97 2.66
CA GLY A 159 -12.77 3.72 3.11
C GLY A 159 -12.50 3.46 4.57
N GLU A 160 -13.20 2.48 5.10
CA GLU A 160 -13.25 2.20 6.53
C GLU A 160 -13.07 0.71 6.79
N VAL A 161 -12.32 0.41 7.84
CA VAL A 161 -12.19 -0.93 8.39
C VAL A 161 -12.64 -0.87 9.86
N LEU A 162 -13.71 -1.58 10.16
CA LEU A 162 -14.32 -1.66 11.49
C LEU A 162 -13.79 -2.89 12.22
N CYS A 163 -13.48 -2.71 13.50
CA CYS A 163 -13.19 -3.76 14.46
C CYS A 163 -14.22 -3.72 15.59
N GLU A 164 -14.99 -4.79 15.74
CA GLU A 164 -15.99 -4.93 16.80
C GLU A 164 -15.63 -6.12 17.69
N VAL A 165 -15.84 -5.96 18.99
CA VAL A 165 -15.66 -7.00 19.98
C VAL A 165 -17.00 -7.17 20.68
N VAL A 166 -17.54 -8.38 20.64
CA VAL A 166 -18.90 -8.67 21.13
C VAL A 166 -18.92 -8.83 22.65
N GLU A 167 -17.91 -9.51 23.19
CA GLU A 167 -17.80 -9.79 24.63
C GLU A 167 -16.47 -9.32 25.21
N GLY A 168 -16.53 -8.84 26.45
CA GLY A 168 -15.39 -8.32 27.20
C GLY A 168 -15.20 -6.80 27.00
N ARG A 169 -14.93 -6.07 28.09
CA ARG A 169 -14.58 -4.65 28.03
C ARG A 169 -13.22 -4.51 27.34
N VAL A 170 -13.12 -3.66 26.33
CA VAL A 170 -11.87 -3.35 25.62
C VAL A 170 -11.30 -2.05 26.17
N ASP A 171 -10.07 -2.11 26.68
CA ASP A 171 -9.36 -0.93 27.18
C ASP A 171 -8.45 -0.33 26.10
N THR A 172 -7.96 -1.14 25.16
CA THR A 172 -7.06 -0.68 24.09
C THR A 172 -7.29 -1.46 22.79
N ILE A 173 -7.31 -0.75 21.67
CA ILE A 173 -7.30 -1.32 20.32
C ILE A 173 -6.05 -0.84 19.59
N THR A 174 -5.32 -1.78 19.00
CA THR A 174 -4.13 -1.50 18.19
C THR A 174 -4.29 -2.08 16.80
N TRP A 175 -3.93 -1.29 15.79
CA TRP A 175 -4.03 -1.66 14.39
C TRP A 175 -2.66 -1.94 13.79
N LYS A 176 -2.59 -2.96 12.93
CA LYS A 176 -1.42 -3.32 12.15
C LYS A 176 -1.79 -3.50 10.68
N LYS A 177 -0.83 -3.21 9.81
CA LYS A 177 -0.89 -3.56 8.38
C LYS A 177 0.29 -4.46 8.08
N ASP A 178 0.04 -5.63 7.50
CA ASP A 178 1.05 -6.61 7.10
C ASP A 178 2.00 -6.99 8.27
N GLY A 179 1.46 -7.09 9.48
CA GLY A 179 2.19 -7.41 10.70
C GLY A 179 2.95 -6.24 11.35
N GLN A 180 2.98 -5.07 10.71
CA GLN A 180 3.68 -3.89 11.22
C GLN A 180 2.70 -2.82 11.73
N ALA A 181 3.16 -1.95 12.63
CA ALA A 181 2.37 -0.81 13.07
C ALA A 181 1.99 0.08 11.88
N LEU A 182 0.80 0.67 11.91
CA LEU A 182 0.35 1.55 10.84
C LEU A 182 1.36 2.68 10.60
N PRO A 183 1.74 2.95 9.33
CA PRO A 183 2.68 4.01 9.02
C PRO A 183 2.15 5.37 9.47
N ARG A 184 2.99 6.14 10.16
CA ARG A 184 2.62 7.48 10.64
C ARG A 184 2.53 8.45 9.47
N GLY A 185 1.31 8.92 9.20
CA GLY A 185 1.04 10.01 8.27
C GLY A 185 0.42 9.59 6.94
N ARG A 186 -0.43 10.51 6.41
CA ARG A 186 -1.02 10.57 5.05
C ARG A 186 -2.24 9.73 4.68
N GLY A 187 -2.89 9.01 5.60
CA GLY A 187 -4.16 8.36 5.22
C GLY A 187 -4.91 7.67 6.35
N PHE A 188 -4.19 7.08 7.31
CA PHE A 188 -4.78 6.35 8.41
C PHE A 188 -5.22 7.29 9.54
N HIS A 189 -6.50 7.24 9.88
CA HIS A 189 -7.05 7.91 11.04
C HIS A 189 -7.88 6.91 11.84
N VAL A 190 -7.55 6.75 13.11
CA VAL A 190 -8.33 5.89 13.99
C VAL A 190 -9.34 6.77 14.73
N SER A 191 -10.60 6.34 14.74
CA SER A 191 -11.69 6.98 15.50
C SER A 191 -11.35 7.13 16.99
N GLY A 192 -12.05 8.01 17.71
CA GLY A 192 -11.85 8.22 19.15
C GLY A 192 -12.10 6.97 20.00
N SER A 193 -12.96 6.06 19.54
CA SER A 193 -13.19 4.74 20.14
C SER A 193 -12.13 3.70 19.76
N LEU A 194 -11.18 4.05 18.89
CA LEU A 194 -10.15 3.20 18.30
C LEU A 194 -10.65 1.99 17.47
N SER A 195 -11.96 1.81 17.36
CA SER A 195 -12.63 0.68 16.70
C SER A 195 -12.73 0.81 15.19
N ILE A 196 -12.71 2.04 14.65
CA ILE A 196 -12.78 2.29 13.21
C ILE A 196 -11.45 2.86 12.73
N LEU A 197 -10.87 2.21 11.72
CA LEU A 197 -9.74 2.68 10.94
C LEU A 197 -10.23 3.31 9.63
N HIS A 198 -10.09 4.63 9.51
CA HIS A 198 -10.35 5.35 8.27
C HIS A 198 -9.08 5.41 7.42
N LEU A 199 -9.22 5.07 6.13
CA LEU A 199 -8.21 5.19 5.10
C LEU A 199 -8.63 6.32 4.16
N ARG A 200 -7.93 7.46 4.18
CA ARG A 200 -8.19 8.59 3.28
C ARG A 200 -7.38 8.45 2.00
N ALA A 201 -8.00 8.81 0.87
CA ALA A 201 -7.37 8.83 -0.46
C ALA A 201 -6.68 7.50 -0.79
N VAL A 202 -7.46 6.42 -0.70
CA VAL A 202 -7.00 5.02 -0.77
C VAL A 202 -6.22 4.75 -2.07
N LYS A 203 -5.12 4.01 -1.96
CA LYS A 203 -4.24 3.64 -3.08
C LYS A 203 -4.07 2.14 -3.17
N LYS A 204 -3.57 1.66 -4.31
CA LYS A 204 -3.21 0.24 -4.51
C LYS A 204 -2.19 -0.28 -3.48
N SER A 205 -1.32 0.60 -2.96
CA SER A 205 -0.38 0.28 -1.87
C SER A 205 -1.05 -0.01 -0.53
N ASP A 206 -2.31 0.40 -0.36
CA ASP A 206 -3.08 0.18 0.86
C ASP A 206 -3.71 -1.21 0.89
N CYS A 207 -3.61 -1.98 -0.20
CA CYS A 207 -3.89 -3.41 -0.18
C CYS A 207 -2.96 -4.11 0.82
N GLY A 208 -3.50 -5.11 1.53
CA GLY A 208 -2.74 -5.87 2.51
C GLY A 208 -3.63 -6.52 3.56
N SER A 209 -2.99 -7.15 4.54
CA SER A 209 -3.66 -7.76 5.69
C SER A 209 -3.71 -6.76 6.84
N TYR A 210 -4.91 -6.33 7.23
CA TYR A 210 -5.13 -5.44 8.36
C TYR A 210 -5.50 -6.25 9.59
N SER A 211 -4.74 -6.08 10.66
CA SER A 211 -5.01 -6.75 11.93
C SER A 211 -5.48 -5.76 12.99
N CYS A 212 -6.53 -6.13 13.71
CA CYS A 212 -6.99 -5.45 14.91
C CYS A 212 -6.65 -6.32 16.12
N ASN A 213 -5.89 -5.77 17.06
CA ASN A 213 -5.64 -6.38 18.37
C ASN A 213 -6.39 -5.59 19.43
N ALA A 214 -7.37 -6.23 20.06
CA ALA A 214 -8.15 -5.70 21.16
C ALA A 214 -7.69 -6.34 22.47
N SER A 215 -7.44 -5.51 23.48
CA SER A 215 -6.95 -5.96 24.78
C SER A 215 -7.63 -5.26 25.95
N ASN A 216 -7.59 -5.94 27.09
CA ASN A 216 -7.95 -5.41 28.39
C ASN A 216 -6.91 -5.81 29.44
N GLY A 217 -7.10 -5.36 30.68
CA GLY A 217 -6.15 -5.63 31.78
C GLY A 217 -5.83 -7.11 32.08
N ILE A 218 -6.56 -8.08 31.50
CA ILE A 218 -6.37 -9.52 31.75
C ILE A 218 -6.13 -10.37 30.51
N SER A 219 -6.45 -9.86 29.31
CA SER A 219 -6.48 -10.68 28.09
C SER A 219 -6.35 -9.83 26.82
N TRP A 220 -6.00 -10.47 25.71
CA TRP A 220 -5.93 -9.85 24.40
C TRP A 220 -6.32 -10.85 23.32
N GLN A 221 -6.87 -10.36 22.21
CA GLN A 221 -7.20 -11.13 21.02
C GLN A 221 -6.89 -10.32 19.77
N GLU A 222 -6.42 -11.00 18.73
CA GLU A 222 -6.10 -10.40 17.43
C GLU A 222 -6.86 -11.11 16.31
N THR A 223 -7.34 -10.36 15.33
CA THR A 223 -7.92 -10.90 14.10
C THR A 223 -7.44 -10.08 12.91
N SER A 224 -7.32 -10.72 11.75
CA SER A 224 -6.85 -10.09 10.52
C SER A 224 -7.87 -10.21 9.40
N LEU A 225 -7.91 -9.19 8.54
CA LEU A 225 -8.76 -9.10 7.36
C LEU A 225 -7.91 -8.67 6.17
N ASN A 226 -7.99 -9.42 5.08
CA ASN A 226 -7.35 -9.03 3.82
C ASN A 226 -8.21 -8.01 3.09
N VAL A 227 -7.60 -6.87 2.81
CA VAL A 227 -8.25 -5.73 2.20
C VAL A 227 -7.72 -5.52 0.80
N THR A 228 -8.63 -5.48 -0.17
CA THR A 228 -8.33 -5.20 -1.57
C THR A 228 -9.01 -3.91 -2.01
N VAL A 229 -8.26 -3.04 -2.64
CA VAL A 229 -8.77 -1.79 -3.20
C VAL A 229 -9.29 -2.05 -4.61
N ALA A 230 -10.59 -1.90 -4.79
CA ALA A 230 -11.26 -1.94 -6.08
C ALA A 230 -11.18 -0.58 -6.79
N GLY A 231 -11.37 -0.60 -8.10
CA GLY A 231 -11.30 0.59 -8.93
C GLY A 231 -9.92 0.73 -9.56
N LEU A 232 -9.89 0.39 -10.85
CA LEU A 232 -9.11 1.16 -11.81
C LEU A 232 -9.34 2.63 -11.49
N SER A 233 -8.26 3.37 -11.31
CA SER A 233 -8.34 4.80 -11.12
C SER A 233 -9.27 5.42 -12.20
N PRO A 234 -9.95 6.55 -11.91
CA PRO A 234 -10.69 7.28 -12.96
C PRO A 234 -9.86 7.47 -14.26
N PRO A 235 -8.54 7.76 -14.20
CA PRO A 235 -7.68 7.79 -15.39
C PRO A 235 -7.63 6.51 -16.20
N LEU A 236 -7.75 5.31 -15.61
CA LEU A 236 -7.49 4.08 -16.36
C LEU A 236 -8.68 3.65 -17.23
N LYS A 237 -9.91 4.06 -16.87
CA LYS A 237 -11.06 4.02 -17.80
C LYS A 237 -10.87 4.99 -18.97
N ASP A 238 -10.34 6.18 -18.70
CA ASP A 238 -10.05 7.16 -19.75
C ASP A 238 -8.87 6.70 -20.63
N VAL A 239 -7.84 6.09 -20.05
CA VAL A 239 -6.73 5.44 -20.77
C VAL A 239 -7.23 4.31 -21.65
N LEU A 240 -8.13 3.45 -21.15
CA LEU A 240 -8.72 2.38 -21.94
C LEU A 240 -9.56 2.94 -23.10
N ARG A 241 -10.34 4.01 -22.86
CA ARG A 241 -11.08 4.70 -23.92
C ARG A 241 -10.14 5.31 -24.96
N ILE A 242 -9.09 6.01 -24.52
CA ILE A 242 -8.08 6.60 -25.40
C ILE A 242 -7.36 5.51 -26.21
N ALA A 243 -6.99 4.39 -25.59
CA ALA A 243 -6.36 3.26 -26.25
C ALA A 243 -7.29 2.59 -27.29
N VAL A 244 -8.58 2.40 -26.96
CA VAL A 244 -9.57 1.89 -27.92
C VAL A 244 -9.70 2.84 -29.12
N VAL A 245 -9.79 4.15 -28.87
CA VAL A 245 -9.86 5.16 -29.94
C VAL A 245 -8.58 5.14 -30.79
N ALA A 246 -7.40 5.01 -30.17
CA ALA A 246 -6.12 4.89 -30.87
C ALA A 246 -6.08 3.66 -31.79
N VAL A 247 -6.56 2.50 -31.31
CA VAL A 247 -6.64 1.25 -32.08
C VAL A 247 -7.59 1.39 -33.27
N VAL A 248 -8.73 2.06 -33.09
CA VAL A 248 -9.68 2.31 -34.19
C VAL A 248 -9.02 3.15 -35.28
N PHE A 249 -8.34 4.24 -34.91
CA PHE A 249 -7.62 5.07 -35.89
C PHE A 249 -6.48 4.32 -36.58
N ALA A 250 -5.73 3.50 -35.83
CA ALA A 250 -4.68 2.65 -36.39
C ALA A 250 -5.24 1.64 -37.40
N ALA A 251 -6.36 0.98 -37.08
CA ALA A 251 -7.03 0.06 -38.00
C ALA A 251 -7.46 0.78 -39.28
N VAL A 252 -8.16 1.92 -39.17
CA VAL A 252 -8.60 2.72 -40.33
C VAL A 252 -7.42 3.15 -41.20
N SER A 253 -6.30 3.56 -40.60
CA SER A 253 -5.07 3.89 -41.33
C SER A 253 -4.46 2.68 -42.05
N GLY A 254 -4.49 1.50 -41.42
CA GLY A 254 -4.01 0.25 -42.01
C GLY A 254 -4.79 -0.14 -43.25
N TRP A 255 -6.13 -0.06 -43.21
CA TRP A 255 -6.97 -0.28 -44.40
C TRP A 255 -6.66 0.74 -45.51
N GLY A 256 -6.40 2.00 -45.16
CA GLY A 256 -5.99 3.05 -46.10
C GLY A 256 -4.63 2.78 -46.78
N LEU A 257 -3.73 2.03 -46.13
CA LEU A 257 -2.42 1.62 -46.68
C LEU A 257 -2.48 0.28 -47.45
N VAL A 258 -3.38 -0.63 -47.07
CA VAL A 258 -3.59 -1.93 -47.74
C VAL A 258 -4.24 -1.75 -49.11
N ILE A 259 -5.19 -0.81 -49.23
CA ILE A 259 -5.89 -0.55 -50.50
C ILE A 259 -4.88 -0.24 -51.63
N PRO A 260 -3.88 0.66 -51.48
CA PRO A 260 -2.83 0.90 -52.48
C PRO A 260 -1.93 -0.30 -52.81
N VAL A 261 -1.58 -1.11 -51.80
CA VAL A 261 -0.63 -2.24 -51.96
C VAL A 261 -1.28 -3.42 -52.71
N CYS A 262 -2.60 -3.57 -52.59
CA CYS A 262 -3.36 -4.63 -53.25
C CYS A 262 -3.98 -4.23 -54.60
N GLN A 263 -3.77 -3.00 -55.10
CA GLN A 263 -4.33 -2.63 -56.41
C GLN A 263 -3.56 -3.27 -57.57
N SER A 264 -4.30 -3.94 -58.46
CA SER A 264 -3.82 -4.37 -59.78
C SER A 264 -3.26 -3.17 -60.56
N GLU A 265 -2.18 -3.39 -61.32
CA GLU A 265 -1.47 -2.39 -62.14
C GLU A 265 -2.41 -1.57 -63.06
N LYS A 266 -3.59 -2.12 -63.38
CA LYS A 266 -4.62 -1.50 -64.22
C LYS A 266 -5.51 -0.45 -63.54
N LEU A 267 -5.57 -0.40 -62.20
CA LEU A 267 -6.45 0.50 -61.45
C LEU A 267 -5.67 1.52 -60.59
N ARG A 268 -4.44 1.85 -61.01
CA ARG A 268 -3.54 2.71 -60.25
C ARG A 268 -4.10 4.13 -60.14
N ILE A 269 -4.61 4.47 -58.96
CA ILE A 269 -5.05 5.84 -58.60
C ILE A 269 -3.85 6.78 -58.84
N ARG A 270 -3.95 7.66 -59.84
CA ARG A 270 -2.88 8.55 -60.28
C ARG A 270 -3.38 10.00 -60.27
N GLY A 271 -2.67 10.89 -59.58
CA GLY A 271 -2.99 12.34 -59.51
C GLY A 271 -3.04 12.91 -58.10
N GLU A 272 -3.72 14.05 -57.95
CA GLU A 272 -3.87 14.78 -56.67
C GLU A 272 -4.59 13.97 -55.58
N LEU A 273 -5.52 13.09 -55.96
CA LEU A 273 -6.26 12.24 -55.04
C LEU A 273 -5.33 11.33 -54.21
N TRP A 274 -4.22 10.83 -54.79
CA TRP A 274 -3.26 10.01 -54.08
C TRP A 274 -2.43 10.81 -53.07
N ARG A 275 -2.12 12.08 -53.38
CA ARG A 275 -1.48 13.01 -52.43
C ARG A 275 -2.38 13.29 -51.24
N TRP A 276 -3.68 13.52 -51.49
CA TRP A 276 -4.67 13.73 -50.43
C TRP A 276 -4.90 12.47 -49.59
N LEU A 277 -4.99 11.29 -50.21
CA LEU A 277 -5.16 10.02 -49.49
C LEU A 277 -3.92 9.70 -48.62
N SER A 278 -2.72 9.92 -49.15
CA SER A 278 -1.46 9.75 -48.41
C SER A 278 -1.38 10.71 -47.22
N ALA A 279 -1.68 12.00 -47.42
CA ALA A 279 -1.72 12.98 -46.35
C ALA A 279 -2.77 12.62 -45.28
N TYR A 280 -3.95 12.13 -45.68
CA TYR A 280 -5.01 11.69 -44.78
C TYR A 280 -4.58 10.46 -43.94
N THR A 281 -3.99 9.45 -44.57
CA THR A 281 -3.47 8.26 -43.85
C THR A 281 -2.34 8.62 -42.88
N CYS A 282 -1.41 9.50 -43.28
CA CYS A 282 -0.34 9.96 -42.41
C CYS A 282 -0.88 10.74 -41.20
N GLY A 283 -1.89 11.59 -41.41
CA GLY A 283 -2.57 12.31 -40.33
C GLY A 283 -3.24 11.36 -39.32
N LEU A 284 -3.92 10.31 -39.80
CA LEU A 284 -4.54 9.29 -38.94
C LEU A 284 -3.52 8.52 -38.09
N VAL A 285 -2.38 8.13 -38.68
CA VAL A 285 -1.29 7.45 -37.96
C VAL A 285 -0.69 8.35 -36.88
N CYS A 286 -0.53 9.65 -37.17
CA CYS A 286 -0.06 10.61 -36.17
C CYS A 286 -1.05 10.73 -35.01
N VAL A 287 -2.36 10.85 -35.30
CA VAL A 287 -3.40 10.94 -34.27
C VAL A 287 -3.46 9.66 -33.43
N SER A 288 -3.46 8.47 -34.04
CA SER A 288 -3.44 7.20 -33.29
C SER A 288 -2.21 7.10 -32.40
N SER A 289 -1.06 7.57 -32.89
CA SER A 289 0.18 7.46 -32.13
C SER A 289 0.24 8.41 -30.94
N ILE A 290 -0.25 9.65 -31.09
CA ILE A 290 -0.37 10.60 -29.97
C ILE A 290 -1.33 10.04 -28.92
N LEU A 291 -2.47 9.48 -29.33
CA LEU A 291 -3.44 8.88 -28.40
C LEU A 291 -2.83 7.67 -27.67
N ALA A 292 -2.15 6.77 -28.38
CA ALA A 292 -1.47 5.64 -27.76
C ALA A 292 -0.38 6.09 -26.76
N GLY A 293 0.37 7.13 -27.10
CA GLY A 293 1.40 7.66 -26.20
C GLY A 293 0.84 8.34 -24.96
N THR A 294 -0.19 9.18 -25.11
CA THR A 294 -0.90 9.77 -23.95
C THR A 294 -1.50 8.72 -23.03
N ALA A 295 -2.05 7.62 -23.58
CA ALA A 295 -2.51 6.47 -22.81
C ALA A 295 -1.35 5.78 -22.06
N GLY A 296 -0.20 5.57 -22.72
CA GLY A 296 1.00 5.00 -22.12
C GLY A 296 1.59 5.84 -20.98
N LEU A 297 1.71 7.16 -21.18
CA LEU A 297 2.20 8.10 -20.16
C LEU A 297 1.29 8.15 -18.93
N LEU A 298 -0.03 8.14 -19.13
CA LEU A 298 -1.00 8.10 -18.05
C LEU A 298 -0.92 6.78 -17.27
N TRP A 299 -0.74 5.66 -17.96
CA TRP A 299 -0.51 4.35 -17.34
C TRP A 299 0.76 4.35 -16.48
N MET A 300 1.87 4.86 -17.02
CA MET A 300 3.15 4.95 -16.29
C MET A 300 3.08 5.86 -15.06
N ARG A 301 2.21 6.87 -15.07
CA ARG A 301 1.98 7.76 -13.93
C ARG A 301 1.29 7.05 -12.76
N GLU A 302 0.58 5.96 -13.00
CA GLU A 302 -0.30 5.33 -12.00
C GLU A 302 0.19 3.96 -11.52
N GLU A 303 0.69 3.11 -12.43
CA GLU A 303 1.32 1.83 -12.09
C GLU A 303 2.82 1.94 -11.82
N GLY A 304 3.47 3.04 -12.24
CA GLY A 304 4.92 3.21 -12.25
C GLY A 304 5.55 2.90 -13.62
N PRO A 305 6.85 3.21 -13.81
CA PRO A 305 7.54 3.00 -15.09
C PRO A 305 7.63 1.51 -15.42
N SER A 306 7.10 1.11 -16.58
CA SER A 306 7.15 -0.27 -17.07
C SER A 306 7.89 -0.33 -18.40
N ILE A 307 8.91 -1.19 -18.46
CA ILE A 307 9.69 -1.44 -19.68
C ILE A 307 8.77 -1.87 -20.85
N ALA A 308 7.70 -2.62 -20.55
CA ALA A 308 6.73 -3.08 -21.54
C ALA A 308 5.88 -1.96 -22.17
N VAL A 309 5.86 -0.75 -21.59
CA VAL A 309 5.15 0.43 -22.12
C VAL A 309 6.14 1.44 -22.71
N ILE A 310 7.30 1.60 -22.07
CA ILE A 310 8.36 2.53 -22.50
C ILE A 310 8.93 2.13 -23.86
N LEU A 311 9.26 0.84 -24.08
CA LEU A 311 9.82 0.39 -25.35
C LEU A 311 8.87 0.63 -26.53
N PRO A 312 7.59 0.21 -26.46
CA PRO A 312 6.63 0.50 -27.53
C PRO A 312 6.44 1.98 -27.80
N GLU A 313 6.42 2.86 -26.79
CA GLU A 313 6.33 4.31 -27.02
C GLU A 313 7.54 4.86 -27.78
N ILE A 314 8.77 4.43 -27.43
CA ILE A 314 9.99 4.86 -28.13
C ILE A 314 9.96 4.40 -29.58
N VAL A 315 9.56 3.14 -29.82
CA VAL A 315 9.43 2.59 -31.17
C VAL A 315 8.36 3.35 -31.96
N LEU A 316 7.23 3.67 -31.34
CA LEU A 316 6.15 4.44 -31.97
C LEU A 316 6.62 5.84 -32.35
N LEU A 317 7.33 6.55 -31.47
CA LEU A 317 7.92 7.86 -31.76
C LEU A 317 8.91 7.78 -32.93
N TYR A 318 9.75 6.75 -32.96
CA TYR A 318 10.68 6.52 -34.07
C TYR A 318 9.94 6.32 -35.40
N VAL A 319 8.88 5.48 -35.41
CA VAL A 319 8.07 5.23 -36.60
C VAL A 319 7.39 6.51 -37.08
N ILE A 320 6.82 7.34 -36.19
CA ILE A 320 6.23 8.63 -36.56
C ILE A 320 7.26 9.54 -37.24
N VAL A 321 8.44 9.68 -36.65
CA VAL A 321 9.51 10.56 -37.16
C VAL A 321 9.96 10.08 -38.54
N VAL A 322 10.20 8.78 -38.71
CA VAL A 322 10.60 8.20 -40.00
C VAL A 322 9.49 8.40 -41.04
N THR A 323 8.23 8.13 -40.68
CA THR A 323 7.09 8.28 -41.60
C THR A 323 6.91 9.74 -42.01
N PHE A 324 7.05 10.69 -41.09
CA PHE A 324 7.02 12.13 -41.38
C PHE A 324 8.16 12.55 -42.31
N LEU A 325 9.38 12.09 -42.05
CA LEU A 325 10.54 12.37 -42.91
C LEU A 325 10.35 11.80 -44.32
N VAL A 326 9.83 10.58 -44.44
CA VAL A 326 9.53 9.97 -45.74
C VAL A 326 8.44 10.76 -46.47
N ALA A 327 7.34 11.10 -45.79
CA ALA A 327 6.26 11.89 -46.37
C ALA A 327 6.75 13.27 -46.83
N ALA A 328 7.53 13.97 -46.01
CA ALA A 328 8.14 15.26 -46.37
C ALA A 328 9.06 15.14 -47.58
N ASN A 329 9.90 14.11 -47.67
CA ASN A 329 10.75 13.89 -48.83
C ASN A 329 9.93 13.61 -50.10
N VAL A 330 8.85 12.84 -50.00
CA VAL A 330 7.95 12.54 -51.13
C VAL A 330 7.19 13.78 -51.59
N THR A 331 6.75 14.65 -50.66
CA THR A 331 6.00 15.87 -51.01
C THR A 331 6.88 17.01 -51.52
N PHE A 332 8.10 17.17 -50.98
CA PHE A 332 8.98 18.29 -51.30
C PHE A 332 10.04 17.98 -52.37
N GLN A 333 10.40 16.72 -52.61
CA GLN A 333 11.40 16.33 -53.63
C GLN A 333 10.87 15.27 -54.63
N PRO A 334 9.78 15.54 -55.36
CA PRO A 334 9.25 14.58 -56.33
C PRO A 334 10.25 14.26 -57.47
N THR A 335 11.14 15.20 -57.79
CA THR A 335 12.10 15.09 -58.90
C THR A 335 13.21 14.07 -58.66
N LYS A 336 13.64 13.85 -57.40
CA LYS A 336 14.69 12.85 -57.09
C LYS A 336 14.16 11.41 -57.15
N LEU A 337 12.90 11.20 -56.79
CA LEU A 337 12.24 9.89 -56.85
C LEU A 337 11.99 9.44 -58.30
N ILE A 338 11.71 10.38 -59.20
CA ILE A 338 11.54 10.10 -60.64
C ILE A 338 12.87 9.64 -61.26
N GLN A 339 13.99 10.25 -60.88
CA GLN A 339 15.34 9.89 -61.38
C GLN A 339 15.83 8.53 -60.86
N LEU A 340 15.53 8.18 -59.62
CA LEU A 340 15.82 6.85 -59.06
C LEU A 340 15.04 5.78 -59.81
N LYS A 341 13.76 6.02 -60.08
CA LYS A 341 12.91 5.09 -60.82
C LYS A 341 13.39 4.90 -62.27
N SER A 342 13.73 5.97 -62.99
CA SER A 342 14.26 5.85 -64.36
C SER A 342 15.59 5.09 -64.37
N THR A 343 16.44 5.28 -63.37
CA THR A 343 17.71 4.56 -63.23
C THR A 343 17.48 3.05 -63.01
N THR A 344 16.52 2.67 -62.16
CA THR A 344 16.18 1.25 -61.94
C THR A 344 15.51 0.62 -63.16
N ASP A 345 14.64 1.36 -63.86
CA ASP A 345 13.97 0.90 -65.08
C ASP A 345 14.99 0.69 -66.22
N HIS A 346 15.95 1.60 -66.42
CA HIS A 346 17.04 1.41 -67.38
C HIS A 346 17.95 0.22 -67.04
N THR A 347 18.22 0.01 -65.74
CA THR A 347 19.05 -1.11 -65.29
C THR A 347 18.33 -2.44 -65.55
N THR A 348 17.06 -2.57 -65.15
CA THR A 348 16.26 -3.79 -65.36
C THR A 348 16.02 -4.11 -66.83
N GLN A 349 15.84 -3.10 -67.68
CA GLN A 349 15.70 -3.29 -69.12
C GLN A 349 17.03 -3.70 -69.79
N GLY A 350 18.17 -3.27 -69.25
CA GLY A 350 19.50 -3.78 -69.61
C GLY A 350 19.64 -5.28 -69.32
N TRP A 351 19.33 -5.72 -68.10
CA TRP A 351 19.36 -7.14 -67.71
C TRP A 351 18.38 -8.03 -68.49
N GLN A 352 17.27 -7.47 -68.98
CA GLN A 352 16.31 -8.21 -69.81
C GLN A 352 16.85 -8.41 -71.23
N ASN A 353 17.37 -7.36 -71.85
CA ASN A 353 17.99 -7.44 -73.19
C ASN A 353 19.23 -8.35 -73.21
N GLU A 354 19.99 -8.40 -72.11
CA GLU A 354 21.18 -9.26 -71.97
C GLU A 354 20.83 -10.74 -71.77
N ARG A 355 19.66 -11.04 -71.17
CA ARG A 355 19.11 -12.40 -71.12
C ARG A 355 18.55 -12.85 -72.46
N ASP A 356 17.84 -11.96 -73.17
CA ASP A 356 17.24 -12.28 -74.46
C ASP A 356 18.31 -12.48 -75.55
N SER A 357 19.42 -11.74 -75.50
CA SER A 357 20.58 -11.95 -76.38
C SER A 357 21.33 -13.26 -76.09
N SER A 358 21.51 -13.61 -74.81
CA SER A 358 22.13 -14.87 -74.39
C SER A 358 21.31 -16.10 -74.81
N CYS A 359 19.98 -16.02 -74.76
CA CYS A 359 19.08 -17.07 -75.27
C CYS A 359 19.14 -17.22 -76.80
N ALA A 360 19.23 -16.12 -77.55
CA ALA A 360 19.32 -16.14 -79.01
C ALA A 360 20.65 -16.73 -79.53
N GLU A 361 21.76 -16.52 -78.81
CA GLU A 361 23.07 -17.11 -79.13
C GLU A 361 23.06 -18.64 -78.94
N LYS A 362 22.35 -19.13 -77.90
CA LYS A 362 22.27 -20.56 -77.56
C LYS A 362 21.39 -21.38 -78.51
N GLU A 363 20.32 -20.77 -79.05
CA GLU A 363 19.54 -21.38 -80.14
C GLU A 363 20.32 -21.46 -81.46
N ARG A 364 21.12 -20.43 -81.78
CA ARG A 364 21.94 -20.40 -83.00
C ARG A 364 23.09 -21.42 -82.95
N SER A 365 23.66 -21.68 -81.77
CA SER A 365 24.66 -22.73 -81.56
C SER A 365 24.06 -24.15 -81.65
N SER A 366 22.83 -24.35 -81.17
CA SER A 366 22.16 -25.66 -81.23
C SER A 366 21.71 -26.05 -82.66
N ARG A 367 21.27 -25.09 -83.48
CA ARG A 367 20.91 -25.37 -84.88
C ARG A 367 22.11 -25.64 -85.80
N SER A 368 23.33 -25.26 -85.41
CA SER A 368 24.53 -25.52 -86.21
C SER A 368 25.13 -26.92 -86.00
N PHE A 369 24.67 -27.67 -85.00
CA PHE A 369 25.18 -29.02 -84.67
C PHE A 369 24.31 -30.17 -85.19
N GLU A 370 23.13 -29.89 -85.74
CA GLU A 370 22.17 -30.92 -86.22
C GLU A 370 22.26 -31.23 -87.73
N MET A 371 23.31 -30.76 -88.41
CA MET A 371 23.45 -30.89 -89.87
C MET A 371 24.78 -31.53 -90.27
N SER A 372 25.13 -32.68 -89.67
CA SER A 372 26.18 -33.58 -90.17
C SER A 372 26.26 -34.92 -89.43
N LEU A 373 25.37 -35.87 -89.75
CA LEU A 373 25.69 -37.31 -89.63
C LEU A 373 24.77 -38.17 -90.52
N PRO A 374 25.27 -39.24 -91.19
CA PRO A 374 24.53 -39.95 -92.23
C PRO A 374 23.78 -41.20 -91.74
N ASN A 375 22.77 -41.52 -92.55
CA ASN A 375 21.71 -42.52 -92.46
C ASN A 375 22.18 -44.00 -92.49
N ILE A 376 21.73 -44.85 -91.55
CA ILE A 376 21.70 -46.32 -91.71
C ILE A 376 20.44 -46.94 -91.07
N LYS A 377 19.50 -47.31 -91.95
CA LYS A 377 18.61 -48.50 -92.01
C LYS A 377 17.89 -49.06 -90.75
N ASP A 378 16.57 -48.95 -90.81
CA ASP A 378 15.53 -49.90 -90.32
C ASP A 378 15.79 -51.37 -90.78
N PRO A 379 15.21 -52.47 -90.18
CA PRO A 379 13.79 -52.54 -89.77
C PRO A 379 13.35 -53.52 -88.61
N VAL A 380 12.19 -53.19 -87.98
CA VAL A 380 10.98 -54.06 -87.77
C VAL A 380 11.05 -55.19 -86.67
N PRO A 381 9.92 -55.65 -86.04
CA PRO A 381 9.46 -55.19 -84.72
C PRO A 381 9.04 -56.40 -83.83
N THR A 382 8.01 -56.23 -82.98
CA THR A 382 7.25 -57.21 -82.16
C THR A 382 7.88 -57.58 -80.82
N CYS A 383 7.22 -57.47 -79.66
CA CYS A 383 5.80 -57.27 -79.33
C CYS A 383 5.61 -56.15 -78.29
#